data_AF-A0A968JUC5-F1
#
_entry.id   AF-A0A968JUC5-F1
#
_cell.length_a   1.000
_cell.length_b   1.000
_cell.length_c   1.000
_cell.angle_alpha   90.00
_cell.angle_beta   90.00
_cell.angle_gamma   90.00
#
_symmetry.space_group_name_H-M   'P 1'
#
loop_
_entity.id
_entity.type
_entity.pdbx_description
1 polymer ?
#
loop_
_entity_poly.entity_id
_entity_poly.type
_entity_poly.pdbx_seq_one_letter_code
_entity_poly.pdbx_strand_id
1 'polypeptide(L)' 'MQVSFNGKGQKFLGIRLPGENDYSYGWIRIYCSEHNDTLKIIDYAYNNKEGGFISAGQIE' A
#
# COMPACT_ATOMS: atom_id res chain seq x y z
N MET A 1 -13.87 0.38 9.79
CA MET A 1 -12.98 1.49 9.38
C MET A 1 -13.24 1.73 7.90
N GLN A 2 -14.06 2.72 7.54
CA GLN A 2 -14.28 3.07 6.13
C GLN A 2 -13.20 4.07 5.74
N VAL A 3 -12.26 3.66 4.88
CA VAL A 3 -11.24 4.56 4.36
C VAL A 3 -11.81 5.20 3.09
N SER A 4 -12.19 6.46 3.17
CA SER A 4 -12.62 7.24 1.99
C SER A 4 -11.38 7.79 1.29
N PHE A 5 -10.98 7.16 0.17
CA PHE A 5 -9.88 7.62 -0.67
C PHE A 5 -10.34 8.74 -1.59
N ASN A 6 -10.37 9.96 -1.07
CA ASN A 6 -10.75 11.14 -1.83
C ASN A 6 -9.51 11.84 -2.40
N GLY A 7 -9.61 12.32 -3.64
CA GLY A 7 -8.62 13.19 -4.27
C GLY A 7 -7.83 12.50 -5.38
N LYS A 8 -7.92 13.08 -6.59
CA LYS A 8 -7.20 12.68 -7.80
C LYS A 8 -5.70 12.46 -7.57
N GLY A 9 -5.13 11.52 -8.31
CA GLY A 9 -3.67 11.37 -8.42
C GLY A 9 -3.10 10.19 -7.64
N GLN A 10 -1.77 10.17 -7.53
CA GLN A 10 -1.05 9.08 -6.86
C GLN A 10 -1.24 9.13 -5.35
N LYS A 11 -1.40 7.96 -4.74
CA LYS A 11 -1.51 7.74 -3.29
C LYS A 11 -0.78 6.45 -2.92
N PHE A 12 -0.38 6.34 -1.66
CA PHE A 12 0.22 5.13 -1.10
C PHE A 12 -0.68 4.55 0.01
N LEU A 13 -0.85 3.24 -0.02
CA LEU A 13 -1.51 2.45 1.02
C LEU A 13 -0.46 1.67 1.78
N GLY A 14 -0.47 1.74 3.11
CA GLY A 14 0.27 0.80 3.94
C GLY A 14 -0.50 -0.52 4.05
N ILE A 15 0.20 -1.65 3.90
CA ILE A 15 -0.37 -2.98 4.12
C ILE A 15 0.39 -3.71 5.22
N ARG A 16 -0.34 -4.55 5.96
CA ARG A 16 0.20 -5.46 6.96
C ARG A 16 -0.30 -6.86 6.64
N LEU A 17 0.62 -7.76 6.34
CA LEU A 17 0.35 -9.14 5.94
C LEU A 17 0.69 -10.06 7.13
N PRO A 18 -0.25 -10.88 7.62
CA PRO A 18 0.06 -11.85 8.68
C PRO A 18 1.06 -12.89 8.17
N GLY A 19 2.09 -13.16 8.96
CA GLY A 19 3.07 -14.22 8.75
C GLY A 19 2.94 -15.34 9.80
N GLU A 20 3.95 -16.19 9.88
CA GLU A 20 3.99 -17.31 10.83
C GLU A 20 4.29 -16.86 12.26
N ASN A 21 5.19 -15.88 12.44
CA ASN A 21 5.65 -15.44 13.76
C ASN A 21 5.30 -13.97 14.05
N ASP A 22 5.28 -13.14 13.02
CA ASP A 22 4.91 -11.72 13.08
C ASP A 22 4.29 -11.27 11.75
N TYR A 23 4.18 -9.96 11.53
CA TYR A 23 3.66 -9.38 10.29
C TYR A 23 4.78 -8.96 9.34
N SER A 24 4.52 -9.13 8.05
CA SER A 24 5.26 -8.44 7.00
C SER A 24 4.56 -7.12 6.67
N TYR A 25 5.34 -6.07 6.41
CA TYR A 25 4.82 -4.74 6.08
C TYR A 25 5.11 -4.42 4.62
N GLY A 26 4.23 -3.64 4.00
CA GLY A 26 4.39 -3.25 2.61
C GLY A 26 3.63 -1.99 2.25
N TRP A 27 3.71 -1.64 0.98
CA TRP A 27 2.99 -0.53 0.40
C TRP A 27 2.38 -0.88 -0.96
N ILE A 28 1.28 -0.23 -1.30
CA ILE A 28 0.67 -0.27 -2.63
C ILE A 28 0.55 1.17 -3.12
N ARG A 29 1.10 1.47 -4.30
CA ARG A 29 0.84 2.74 -4.96
C ARG A 29 -0.40 2.60 -5.84
N ILE A 30 -1.31 3.53 -5.67
CA ILE A 30 -2.54 3.58 -6.46
C ILE A 30 -2.68 4.94 -7.15
N TYR A 31 -3.43 4.97 -8.24
CA TYR A 31 -3.98 6.18 -8.82
C TYR A 31 -5.48 6.25 -8.56
N CYS A 32 -5.94 7.33 -7.95
CA CYS A 32 -7.38 7.63 -7.79
C CYS A 32 -7.86 8.52 -8.95
N SER A 33 -8.97 8.13 -9.59
CA SER A 33 -9.64 8.95 -10.61
C SER A 33 -10.14 10.27 -10.01
N GLU A 34 -10.40 11.24 -10.89
CA GLU A 34 -10.94 12.54 -10.50
C GLU A 34 -12.30 12.44 -9.83
N HIS A 35 -13.09 11.43 -10.21
CA HIS A 35 -14.43 11.19 -9.67
C HIS A 35 -14.43 10.24 -8.45
N ASN A 36 -13.26 9.81 -7.96
CA ASN A 36 -13.09 8.85 -6.85
C ASN A 36 -13.82 7.51 -7.03
N ASP A 37 -14.17 7.15 -8.27
CA ASP A 37 -14.90 5.93 -8.62
C ASP A 37 -14.00 4.80 -9.11
N THR A 38 -12.75 5.12 -9.43
CA THR A 38 -11.78 4.18 -10.00
C THR A 38 -10.46 4.29 -9.26
N LEU A 39 -9.99 3.16 -8.74
CA LEU A 39 -8.64 2.99 -8.21
C LEU A 39 -7.85 2.07 -9.14
N LYS A 40 -6.67 2.50 -9.58
CA LYS A 40 -5.72 1.67 -10.33
C LYS A 40 -4.52 1.35 -9.47
N ILE A 41 -4.17 0.08 -9.33
CA ILE A 41 -2.90 -0.33 -8.73
C ILE A 41 -1.79 -0.06 -9.75
N ILE A 42 -0.73 0.64 -9.32
CA ILE A 42 0.42 0.98 -10.16
C ILE A 42 1.55 -0.01 -9.89
N ASP A 43 1.93 -0.15 -8.63
CA ASP A 43 2.96 -1.06 -8.14
C ASP A 43 2.78 -1.28 -6.63
N TYR A 44 3.54 -2.23 -6.12
CA TYR A 44 3.56 -2.61 -4.71
C TYR A 44 4.92 -3.20 -4.36
N ALA A 45 5.26 -3.15 -3.09
CA ALA A 45 6.35 -3.92 -2.51
C ALA A 45 6.03 -4.26 -1.06
N TYR A 46 6.64 -5.32 -0.54
CA TYR A 46 6.57 -5.70 0.86
C TYR A 46 7.89 -6.28 1.30
N ASN A 47 8.20 -6.14 2.60
CA ASN A 47 9.40 -6.74 3.17
C ASN A 47 9.17 -8.25 3.37
N ASN A 48 10.01 -9.08 2.76
CA ASN A 48 9.95 -10.54 2.90
C ASN A 48 10.40 -11.02 4.30
N LYS A 49 11.00 -10.12 5.10
CA LYS A 49 11.33 -10.38 6.49
C LYS A 49 10.20 -9.87 7.39
N GLU A 50 9.59 -10.76 8.14
CA GLU A 50 8.63 -10.41 9.20
C GLU A 50 9.27 -9.44 10.21
N GLY A 51 8.50 -8.45 10.67
CA GLY A 51 8.98 -7.36 11.52
C GLY A 51 9.92 -6.36 10.81
N GLY A 52 10.24 -6.58 9.53
CA GLY A 52 11.08 -5.70 8.74
C GLY A 52 10.38 -4.41 8.33
N PHE A 53 11.07 -3.28 8.49
CA PHE A 53 10.59 -1.98 8.01
C PHE A 53 10.69 -1.87 6.49
N ILE A 54 9.78 -1.13 5.88
CA ILE A 54 9.83 -0.72 4.47
C ILE A 54 9.18 0.66 4.35
N SER A 55 9.81 1.55 3.59
CA SER A 55 9.27 2.90 3.32
C SER A 55 8.35 2.87 2.09
N ALA A 56 7.36 3.76 2.05
CA ALA A 56 6.50 3.89 0.87
C ALA A 56 7.32 4.24 -0.38
N GLY A 57 7.16 3.44 -1.45
CA GLY A 57 7.90 3.60 -2.70
C GLY A 57 9.29 2.94 -2.72
N GLN A 58 9.71 2.28 -1.64
CA GLN A 58 10.94 1.50 -1.61
C GLN A 58 10.77 0.19 -2.40
N ILE A 59 11.68 -0.04 -3.35
CA ILE A 59 11.75 -1.22 -4.23
C ILE A 59 13.08 -1.91 -3.91
N GLU A 60 13.13 -2.65 -2.81
CA GLU A 60 14.28 -3.47 -2.40
C GLU A 60 13.91 -4.94 -2.38
#